data_AF-A0A6A4ZF80-F1
#
_entry.id   AF-A0A6A4ZF80-F1
#
_cell.length_a   1.000
_cell.length_b   1.000
_cell.length_c   1.000
_cell.angle_alpha   90.00
_cell.angle_beta   90.00
_cell.angle_gamma   90.00
#
_symmetry.space_group_name_H-M   'P 1'
#
loop_
_entity.id
_entity.type
_entity.pdbx_description
1 polymer ?
#
loop_
_entity_poly.entity_id
_entity_poly.type
_entity_poly.pdbx_seq_one_letter_code
_entity_poly.pdbx_strand_id
1 'polypeptide(L)'
;MAVRYYQKLFKEYALADFSRYTDGKVGLRWRTEREVIDGKGQFVCGNKACDTSEGLESYEVLFAYVEHGEKKQCLVKLRVCRACALKLFHRKILEIQSRHRHDKVAAHVDVQNMLQGKQVDDDDGHDDDGDDNARGDDNTNV
;
A
#
# COMPACT_ATOMS: atom_id res chain seq x y z
N MET A 1 16.91 -21.88 -0.88
CA MET A 1 15.61 -21.65 -1.55
C MET A 1 14.99 -20.32 -1.09
N ALA A 2 15.56 -19.17 -1.47
CA ALA A 2 15.04 -17.87 -1.03
C ALA A 2 14.79 -16.88 -2.19
N VAL A 3 15.50 -17.05 -3.32
CA VAL A 3 15.44 -16.09 -4.44
C VAL A 3 14.06 -16.06 -5.12
N ARG A 4 13.39 -17.22 -5.25
CA ARG A 4 12.05 -17.30 -5.86
C ARG A 4 10.94 -16.74 -4.98
N TYR A 5 11.11 -16.75 -3.65
CA TYR A 5 10.14 -16.17 -2.71
C TYR A 5 10.21 -14.64 -2.74
N TYR A 6 11.41 -14.07 -2.69
CA TYR A 6 11.62 -12.63 -2.84
C TYR A 6 11.13 -12.11 -4.22
N GLN A 7 11.37 -12.84 -5.31
CA GLN A 7 10.89 -12.43 -6.65
C GLN A 7 9.36 -12.31 -6.75
N LYS A 8 8.59 -13.03 -5.93
CA LYS A 8 7.13 -12.94 -5.90
C LYS A 8 6.60 -11.85 -4.96
N LEU A 9 7.23 -11.62 -3.80
CA LEU A 9 6.78 -10.61 -2.82
C LEU A 9 7.03 -9.15 -3.26
N PHE A 10 8.07 -8.88 -4.05
CA PHE A 10 8.48 -7.50 -4.40
C PHE A 10 7.58 -6.78 -5.42
N LYS A 11 6.58 -7.45 -6.02
CA LYS A 11 5.72 -6.85 -7.06
C LYS A 11 4.28 -6.57 -6.61
N GLU A 12 3.95 -6.84 -5.35
CA GLU A 12 2.59 -6.65 -4.87
C GLU A 12 2.32 -5.21 -4.44
N TYR A 13 3.25 -4.58 -3.71
CA TYR A 13 3.09 -3.21 -3.19
C TYR A 13 4.02 -2.19 -3.86
N ALA A 14 3.44 -1.05 -4.24
CA ALA A 14 4.15 0.10 -4.79
C ALA A 14 4.11 1.31 -3.83
N LEU A 15 4.98 2.29 -4.08
CA LEU A 15 4.93 3.60 -3.42
C LEU A 15 4.39 4.65 -4.38
N ALA A 16 3.69 5.62 -3.80
CA ALA A 16 3.12 6.75 -4.51
C ALA A 16 3.82 8.06 -4.14
N ASP A 17 3.93 8.93 -5.14
CA ASP A 17 4.27 10.33 -4.99
C ASP A 17 3.05 11.18 -5.29
N PHE A 18 2.49 11.79 -4.25
CA PHE A 18 1.36 12.69 -4.36
C PHE A 18 1.75 14.16 -4.55
N SER A 19 3.01 14.50 -4.84
CA SER A 19 3.43 15.91 -4.93
C SER A 19 2.68 16.74 -5.98
N ARG A 20 2.12 16.09 -7.02
CA ARG A 20 1.34 16.73 -8.09
C ARG A 20 -0.12 16.24 -8.17
N TYR A 21 -0.67 15.84 -7.02
CA TYR A 21 -2.04 15.32 -6.95
C TYR A 21 -3.11 16.35 -7.37
N THR A 22 -2.83 17.64 -7.21
CA THR A 22 -3.70 18.76 -7.64
C THR A 22 -3.88 18.80 -9.15
N ASP A 23 -2.86 18.42 -9.91
CA ASP A 23 -2.95 18.23 -11.37
C ASP A 23 -3.61 16.89 -11.75
N GLY A 24 -3.95 16.08 -10.74
CA GLY A 24 -4.38 14.69 -10.87
C GLY A 24 -3.30 13.76 -11.40
N LYS A 25 -2.03 14.08 -11.13
CA LYS A 25 -0.88 13.25 -11.49
C LYS A 25 -0.35 12.57 -10.22
N VAL A 26 -0.31 11.24 -10.25
CA VAL A 26 0.28 10.43 -9.18
C VAL A 26 1.45 9.64 -9.79
N GLY A 27 2.63 9.79 -9.20
CA GLY A 27 3.80 9.00 -9.59
C GLY A 27 3.81 7.68 -8.83
N LEU A 28 3.97 6.55 -9.52
CA LEU A 28 4.11 5.24 -8.89
C LEU A 28 5.53 4.72 -9.12
N ARG A 29 6.09 4.03 -8.12
CA ARG A 29 7.35 3.30 -8.26
C ARG A 29 7.37 2.05 -7.39
N TRP A 30 8.21 1.10 -7.77
CA TRP A 30 8.54 -0.03 -6.91
C TRP A 30 9.28 0.41 -5.65
N ARG A 31 9.13 -0.38 -4.58
CA ARG A 31 9.86 -0.21 -3.33
C ARG A 31 11.33 -0.59 -3.49
N THR A 32 12.19 0.10 -2.77
CA THR A 32 13.59 -0.30 -2.60
C THR A 32 13.71 -1.33 -1.48
N GLU A 33 14.83 -2.08 -1.45
CA GLU A 33 15.10 -3.07 -0.40
C GLU A 33 14.98 -2.47 1.01
N ARG A 34 15.61 -1.32 1.24
CA ARG A 34 15.54 -0.60 2.51
C ARG A 34 14.11 -0.26 2.91
N GLU A 35 13.30 0.23 1.97
CA GLU A 35 11.90 0.56 2.24
C GLU A 35 11.05 -0.67 2.57
N VAL A 36 11.37 -1.83 2.00
CA VAL A 36 10.69 -3.08 2.35
C VAL A 36 11.08 -3.53 3.76
N ILE A 37 12.36 -3.42 4.13
CA ILE A 37 12.83 -3.71 5.50
C ILE A 37 12.17 -2.76 6.51
N ASP A 38 12.07 -1.47 6.16
CA ASP A 38 11.43 -0.44 6.99
C ASP A 38 9.89 -0.57 7.01
N GLY A 39 9.29 -1.52 6.29
CA GLY A 39 7.84 -1.74 6.25
C GLY A 39 7.06 -0.67 5.47
N LYS A 40 7.72 0.17 4.67
CA LYS A 40 7.08 1.23 3.89
C LYS A 40 6.14 0.65 2.82
N GLY A 41 4.93 1.20 2.73
CA GLY A 41 3.89 0.74 1.82
C GLY A 41 3.17 -0.54 2.25
N GLN A 42 3.52 -1.12 3.41
CA GLN A 42 2.81 -2.26 4.01
C GLN A 42 2.37 -1.90 5.43
N PHE A 43 3.30 -1.58 6.33
CA PHE A 43 3.01 -1.17 7.71
C PHE A 43 3.06 0.35 7.91
N VAL A 44 3.67 1.06 6.96
CA VAL A 44 3.71 2.53 6.91
C VAL A 44 3.09 3.00 5.60
N CYS A 45 2.46 4.18 5.61
CA CYS A 45 1.84 4.78 4.44
C CYS A 45 2.75 4.74 3.20
N GLY A 46 2.18 4.29 2.09
CA GLY A 46 2.86 4.15 0.80
C GLY A 46 3.15 5.48 0.09
N ASN A 47 2.74 6.62 0.67
CA ASN A 47 3.19 7.92 0.19
C ASN A 47 4.63 8.16 0.62
N LYS A 48 5.51 8.45 -0.34
CA LYS A 48 6.94 8.71 -0.07
C LYS A 48 7.19 9.81 0.97
N ALA A 49 6.26 10.76 1.11
CA ALA A 49 6.38 11.93 1.99
C ALA A 49 5.48 11.85 3.25
N CYS A 50 5.04 10.65 3.65
CA CYS A 50 4.17 10.46 4.81
C CYS A 50 4.58 9.21 5.61
N ASP A 51 4.77 9.37 6.91
CA ASP A 51 5.26 8.29 7.79
C ASP A 51 4.19 7.79 8.77
N THR A 52 2.92 8.05 8.48
CA THR A 52 1.80 7.53 9.26
C THR A 52 1.71 6.00 9.12
N SER A 53 1.60 5.29 10.23
CA SER A 53 1.37 3.84 10.30
C SER A 53 -0.08 3.46 10.63
N GLU A 54 -0.90 4.42 11.06
CA GLU A 54 -2.28 4.19 11.48
C GLU A 54 -3.30 4.47 10.37
N GLY A 55 -4.44 3.77 10.43
CA GLY A 55 -5.57 4.01 9.51
C GLY A 55 -5.20 3.82 8.04
N LEU A 56 -4.38 2.80 7.75
CA LEU A 56 -3.93 2.47 6.41
C LEU A 56 -4.99 1.63 5.68
N GLU A 57 -5.34 2.06 4.48
CA GLU A 57 -6.28 1.37 3.58
C GLU A 57 -5.53 0.95 2.31
N SER A 58 -5.82 -0.26 1.81
CA SER A 58 -5.21 -0.83 0.61
C SER A 58 -6.06 -0.52 -0.63
N TYR A 59 -5.45 0.06 -1.67
CA TYR A 59 -6.12 0.34 -2.94
C TYR A 59 -5.38 -0.31 -4.10
N GLU A 60 -6.12 -0.89 -5.03
CA GLU A 60 -5.57 -1.42 -6.26
C GLU A 60 -5.48 -0.30 -7.32
N VAL A 61 -4.28 -0.04 -7.81
CA VAL A 61 -4.01 1.00 -8.80
C VAL A 61 -3.28 0.43 -10.01
N LEU A 62 -3.63 0.94 -11.20
CA LEU A 62 -2.95 0.56 -12.43
C LEU A 62 -1.57 1.20 -12.47
N PHE A 63 -0.52 0.39 -12.50
CA PHE A 63 0.85 0.82 -12.64
C PHE A 63 1.38 0.54 -14.05
N ALA A 64 1.55 1.60 -14.83
CA ALA A 64 2.23 1.54 -16.12
C ALA A 64 3.72 1.87 -15.95
N TYR A 65 4.59 1.02 -16.47
CA TYR A 65 6.05 1.18 -16.40
C TYR A 65 6.72 0.73 -17.70
N VAL A 66 7.99 1.09 -17.87
CA VAL A 66 8.81 0.67 -19.02
C VAL A 66 9.90 -0.25 -18.52
N GLU A 67 10.00 -1.43 -19.11
CA GLU A 67 11.03 -2.44 -18.81
C GLU A 67 11.65 -2.87 -20.14
N HIS A 68 12.97 -2.76 -20.28
CA HIS A 68 13.70 -3.06 -21.52
C HIS A 68 13.16 -2.33 -22.78
N GLY A 69 12.62 -1.12 -22.61
CA GLY A 69 12.04 -0.33 -23.71
C GLY A 69 10.58 -0.69 -24.05
N GLU A 70 10.01 -1.71 -23.41
CA GLU A 70 8.63 -2.12 -23.60
C GLU A 70 7.72 -1.52 -22.53
N LYS A 71 6.58 -0.97 -22.94
CA LYS A 71 5.54 -0.50 -22.02
C LYS A 71 4.78 -1.69 -21.45
N LYS A 72 4.76 -1.79 -20.13
CA LYS A 72 4.02 -2.82 -19.38
C LYS A 72 3.04 -2.14 -18.43
N GLN A 73 2.02 -2.89 -18.05
CA GLN A 73 1.03 -2.47 -17.05
C GLN A 73 0.73 -3.64 -16.12
N CYS A 74 0.60 -3.35 -14.84
CA CYS A 74 0.13 -4.32 -13.86
C CYS A 74 -0.72 -3.62 -12.79
N LEU A 75 -1.61 -4.35 -12.15
CA LEU A 75 -2.33 -3.87 -10.98
C LEU A 75 -1.40 -4.05 -9.76
N VAL A 76 -1.24 -2.99 -8.97
CA VAL A 76 -0.44 -3.03 -7.74
C VAL A 76 -1.28 -2.57 -6.56
N LYS A 77 -0.99 -3.10 -5.38
CA LYS A 77 -1.56 -2.64 -4.12
C LYS A 77 -0.81 -1.40 -3.65
N LEU A 78 -1.56 -0.38 -3.25
CA LEU A 78 -1.06 0.85 -2.65
C LEU A 78 -1.75 1.04 -1.31
N ARG A 79 -1.01 0.83 -0.22
CA ARG A 79 -1.52 0.98 1.14
C ARG A 79 -1.20 2.37 1.68
N VAL A 80 -2.21 3.19 1.93
CA VAL A 80 -2.05 4.60 2.31
C VAL A 80 -3.01 5.02 3.41
N CYS A 81 -2.63 6.01 4.21
CA CYS A 81 -3.51 6.57 5.23
C CYS A 81 -4.67 7.36 4.61
N ARG A 82 -5.72 7.60 5.39
CA ARG A 82 -6.92 8.35 4.97
C ARG A 82 -6.62 9.68 4.28
N ALA A 83 -5.68 10.46 4.83
CA ALA A 83 -5.29 11.75 4.26
C ALA A 83 -4.63 11.61 2.88
N CYS A 84 -3.89 10.52 2.65
CA CYS A 84 -3.27 10.23 1.36
C CYS A 84 -4.28 9.59 0.38
N ALA A 85 -5.27 8.84 0.86
CA ALA A 85 -6.36 8.34 0.04
C ALA A 85 -7.18 9.50 -0.59
N LEU A 86 -7.41 10.57 0.16
CA LEU A 86 -8.02 11.80 -0.37
C LEU A 86 -7.20 12.43 -1.52
N LYS A 87 -5.87 12.34 -1.45
CA LYS A 87 -4.98 12.81 -2.54
C LYS A 87 -5.02 11.88 -3.73
N LEU A 88 -5.06 10.56 -3.50
CA LEU A 88 -5.18 9.55 -4.55
C LEU A 88 -6.44 9.74 -5.39
N PHE A 89 -7.57 10.02 -4.74
CA PHE A 89 -8.87 10.18 -5.39
C PHE A 89 -9.29 11.63 -5.64
N HIS A 90 -8.33 12.56 -5.64
CA HIS A 90 -8.58 14.00 -5.72
C HIS A 90 -9.55 14.39 -6.85
N ARG A 91 -9.35 13.87 -8.07
CA ARG A 91 -10.24 14.16 -9.21
C ARG A 91 -11.69 13.72 -8.97
N LYS A 92 -11.88 12.49 -8.49
CA LYS A 92 -13.22 11.94 -8.19
C LYS A 92 -13.89 12.73 -7.06
N ILE A 93 -13.12 13.19 -6.07
CA ILE A 93 -13.65 14.03 -4.99
C ILE A 93 -14.13 15.37 -5.52
N LEU A 94 -13.39 16.01 -6.44
CA LEU A 94 -13.82 17.24 -7.10
C LEU A 94 -15.12 17.03 -7.90
N GLU A 95 -15.26 15.90 -8.59
CA GLU A 95 -16.49 15.55 -9.30
C GLU A 95 -17.68 15.42 -8.32
N ILE A 96 -17.50 14.72 -7.21
CA ILE A 96 -18.53 14.57 -6.16
C ILE A 96 -18.93 15.93 -5.59
N GLN A 97 -17.94 16.78 -5.27
CA GLN A 97 -18.18 18.13 -4.76
C GLN A 97 -18.92 19.01 -5.78
N SER A 98 -18.63 18.85 -7.07
CA SER A 98 -19.31 19.59 -8.13
C SER A 98 -20.80 19.20 -8.25
N ARG A 99 -21.11 17.91 -8.07
CA ARG A 99 -22.47 17.36 -8.08
C ARG A 99 -23.28 17.82 -6.87
N HIS A 100 -22.65 17.84 -5.69
CA HIS A 100 -23.26 18.21 -4.41
C HIS A 100 -22.91 19.64 -3.99
N ARG A 101 -22.92 20.58 -4.94
CA ARG A 101 -22.49 21.98 -4.68
C ARG A 101 -23.27 22.65 -3.56
N HIS A 102 -24.56 22.34 -3.42
CA HIS A 102 -25.46 22.91 -2.41
C HIS A 102 -25.63 22.04 -1.16
N ASP A 103 -25.12 20.81 -1.17
CA ASP A 103 -25.26 19.87 -0.05
C ASP A 103 -23.90 19.28 0.33
N LYS A 104 -23.18 20.02 1.18
CA LYS A 104 -21.85 19.60 1.66
C LYS A 104 -21.91 18.32 2.49
N VAL A 105 -23.05 18.03 3.13
CA VAL A 105 -23.21 16.83 3.95
C VAL A 105 -23.28 15.62 3.04
N ALA A 106 -24.12 15.67 1.99
CA ALA A 106 -24.17 14.63 0.98
C ALA A 106 -22.81 14.43 0.29
N ALA A 107 -22.08 15.51 -0.04
CA ALA A 107 -20.74 15.42 -0.60
C ALA A 107 -19.76 14.67 0.32
N HIS A 108 -19.78 14.97 1.62
CA HIS A 108 -18.92 14.32 2.60
C HIS A 108 -19.24 12.83 2.77
N VAL A 109 -20.53 12.47 2.83
CA VAL A 109 -20.98 11.08 2.92
C VAL A 109 -20.57 10.28 1.68
N ASP A 110 -20.76 10.83 0.48
CA ASP A 110 -20.35 10.17 -0.78
C ASP A 110 -18.84 9.92 -0.83
N VAL A 111 -18.01 10.90 -0.45
CA VAL A 111 -16.55 10.73 -0.38
C VAL A 111 -16.19 9.65 0.65
N GLN A 112 -16.87 9.64 1.79
CA GLN A 112 -16.59 8.67 2.85
C GLN A 112 -16.91 7.23 2.40
N ASN A 113 -18.07 7.02 1.79
CA ASN A 113 -18.49 5.74 1.24
C ASN A 113 -17.57 5.27 0.10
N MET A 114 -17.13 6.19 -0.75
CA MET A 114 -16.21 5.88 -1.85
C MET A 114 -14.87 5.33 -1.34
N LEU A 115 -14.32 5.93 -0.28
CA LEU A 115 -13.03 5.52 0.26
C LEU A 115 -13.11 4.20 1.06
N GLN A 116 -14.27 3.89 1.62
CA GLN A 116 -14.55 2.63 2.33
C GLN A 116 -14.88 1.46 1.37
N GLY A 117 -15.04 1.73 0.08
CA GLY A 117 -15.46 0.75 -0.92
C GLY A 117 -14.39 -0.29 -1.25
N LYS A 118 -14.58 -1.50 -0.70
CA LYS A 118 -13.85 -2.76 -0.93
C LYS A 118 -12.52 -2.88 -0.17
N GLN A 119 -12.62 -3.01 1.16
CA GLN A 119 -11.60 -3.75 1.91
C GLN A 119 -11.51 -5.15 1.27
N VAL A 120 -10.38 -5.43 0.64
CA VAL A 120 -9.96 -6.81 0.40
C VAL A 120 -9.48 -7.29 1.77
N ASP A 121 -10.13 -8.29 2.34
CA ASP A 121 -9.66 -8.90 3.57
C ASP A 121 -8.23 -9.40 3.31
N ASP A 122 -7.23 -8.73 3.90
CA ASP A 122 -5.86 -9.22 3.95
C ASP A 122 -5.91 -10.44 4.91
N ASP A 123 -6.19 -11.62 4.35
CA ASP A 123 -6.01 -12.93 5.01
C ASP A 123 -4.50 -13.14 5.22
N ASP A 124 -3.96 -12.47 6.24
CA ASP A 124 -2.61 -12.72 6.75
C ASP A 124 -2.64 -14.07 7.50
N GLY A 125 -2.57 -15.16 6.74
CA GLY A 125 -2.36 -16.51 7.24
C GLY A 125 -1.04 -16.59 8.02
N HIS A 126 -1.15 -16.49 9.33
CA HIS A 126 -0.06 -16.73 10.27
C HIS A 126 0.06 -18.23 10.51
N ASP A 127 0.85 -18.91 9.67
CA ASP A 127 1.31 -20.27 9.95
C ASP A 127 2.43 -20.18 11.01
N ASP A 128 2.05 -20.36 12.28
CA ASP A 128 2.97 -20.57 13.39
C ASP A 128 3.51 -22.01 13.31
N ASP A 129 4.54 -22.24 12.50
CA ASP A 129 5.33 -23.48 12.54
C ASP A 129 6.35 -23.38 13.68
N GLY A 130 5.91 -23.74 14.88
CA GLY A 130 6.78 -24.01 16.03
C GLY A 130 7.59 -25.29 15.82
N ASP A 131 8.79 -25.16 15.25
CA ASP A 131 9.81 -26.21 15.18
C ASP A 131 10.69 -26.19 16.45
N ASP A 132 10.24 -26.84 17.52
CA ASP A 132 11.07 -27.15 18.68
C ASP A 132 11.85 -28.45 18.42
N ASN A 133 13.04 -28.33 17.85
CA ASN A 133 13.99 -29.43 17.80
C ASN A 133 15.45 -28.96 17.90
N ALA A 134 15.99 -28.88 19.13
CA ALA A 134 17.42 -28.92 19.37
C ALA A 134 17.77 -29.61 20.71
N ARG A 135 18.20 -30.86 20.60
CA ARG A 135 19.22 -31.54 21.43
C ARG A 135 20.41 -30.56 21.62
N GLY A 136 21.15 -30.46 22.71
CA GLY A 136 21.59 -31.39 23.75
C GLY A 136 22.98 -30.92 24.22
N ASP A 137 23.38 -31.40 25.40
CA ASP A 137 24.73 -31.53 25.96
C ASP A 137 25.39 -30.44 26.84
N ASP A 138 25.69 -30.93 28.06
CA ASP A 138 26.89 -30.78 28.89
C ASP A 138 27.26 -29.41 29.52
N ASN A 139 27.39 -29.37 30.85
CA ASN A 139 28.67 -29.69 31.48
C ASN A 139 28.61 -29.68 33.02
N THR A 140 29.42 -30.58 33.57
CA THR A 140 29.78 -30.86 34.96
C THR A 140 30.41 -29.72 35.80
N ASN A 141 30.40 -29.96 37.12
CA ASN A 141 31.41 -29.64 38.14
C ASN A 141 31.29 -28.29 38.91
N VAL A 142 30.98 -28.31 40.21
CA VAL A 142 31.87 -28.50 41.39
C VAL A 142 31.00 -28.73 42.63
#